data_AF-A0A022VTH8-F1
#
_entry.id   AF-A0A022VTH8-F1
#
_cell.length_a   1.000
_cell.length_b   1.000
_cell.length_c   1.000
_cell.angle_alpha   90.00
_cell.angle_beta   90.00
_cell.angle_gamma   90.00
#
_symmetry.space_group_name_H-M   'P 1'
#
loop_
_entity.id
_entity.type
_entity.pdbx_description
1 polymer ?
#
loop_
_entity_poly.entity_id
_entity_poly.type
_entity_poly.pdbx_seq_one_letter_code
_entity_poly.pdbx_strand_id
1 'polypeptide(L)'
;MDSEERSKTLYGSPYMAEFYELHWATGLGLEDVELVYWPAFVEMFSKHPRDGRQFTFVDIGTGGGRAILGLLDKAGAESFEIPPGSAQFIGMDIEQHMLDLAAREALKHPGIPPVTWSLGSALALDELPALADQKTTADMLIFTYGSIVHLTGDGELEKFFSQLSSVLTPESGRAYIDFVDEFLVPHGGEMPESRDAFSDLPVESLTAEVKSIQWPGITYQMETLGFATVDNLSVMDTRVRAVRDADKSVVESNTVKERMRRFKEDHVQAASQAAGLMLLEKKRCNQNSVFVFHKPL
;
A
#
# COMPACT_ATOMS: atom_id res chain seq x y z
N MET A 1 15.74 -12.13 -31.60
CA MET A 1 16.78 -12.21 -30.56
C MET A 1 16.00 -12.03 -29.27
N ASP A 2 15.50 -13.15 -28.76
CA ASP A 2 14.48 -13.17 -27.71
C ASP A 2 15.14 -12.68 -26.42
N SER A 3 14.78 -11.45 -26.03
CA SER A 3 15.08 -10.96 -24.69
C SER A 3 14.36 -11.88 -23.72
N GLU A 4 15.11 -12.57 -22.85
CA GLU A 4 14.58 -13.39 -21.77
C GLU A 4 13.39 -12.68 -21.11
N GLU A 5 12.20 -13.25 -21.26
CA GLU A 5 10.98 -12.80 -20.62
C GLU A 5 11.14 -13.05 -19.12
N ARG A 6 11.81 -12.13 -18.42
CA ARG A 6 11.93 -12.18 -16.97
C ARG A 6 10.55 -11.84 -16.42
N SER A 7 9.90 -12.82 -15.80
CA SER A 7 8.78 -12.56 -14.90
C SER A 7 9.30 -11.63 -13.79
N LYS A 8 8.86 -10.38 -13.82
CA LYS A 8 9.15 -9.34 -12.84
C LYS A 8 7.81 -8.80 -12.35
N THR A 9 7.75 -8.34 -11.11
CA THR A 9 6.57 -7.65 -10.56
C THR A 9 6.28 -6.36 -11.34
N LEU A 10 5.09 -5.77 -11.18
CA LEU A 10 4.75 -4.44 -11.74
C LEU A 10 5.58 -3.29 -11.15
N TYR A 11 6.50 -3.61 -10.25
CA TYR A 11 7.38 -2.66 -9.58
C TYR A 11 8.86 -3.03 -9.77
N GLY A 12 9.14 -4.13 -10.47
CA GLY A 12 10.48 -4.74 -10.54
C GLY A 12 11.49 -3.99 -11.41
N SER A 13 11.16 -2.78 -11.85
CA SER A 13 12.09 -1.85 -12.50
C SER A 13 11.62 -0.40 -12.33
N PRO A 14 12.51 0.59 -12.54
CA PRO A 14 12.12 2.01 -12.50
C PRO A 14 11.01 2.36 -13.50
N TYR A 15 11.00 1.73 -14.68
CA TYR A 15 9.96 1.94 -15.70
C TYR A 15 8.60 1.40 -15.25
N MET A 16 8.57 0.21 -14.63
CA MET A 16 7.32 -0.39 -14.17
C MET A 16 6.75 0.36 -12.96
N ALA A 17 7.60 0.76 -12.02
CA ALA A 17 7.21 1.59 -10.88
C ALA A 17 6.59 2.94 -11.32
N GLU A 18 7.20 3.65 -12.28
CA GLU A 18 6.62 4.88 -12.81
C GLU A 18 5.31 4.61 -13.58
N PHE A 19 5.27 3.55 -14.40
CA PHE A 19 4.03 3.18 -15.09
C PHE A 19 2.88 2.95 -14.11
N TYR A 20 3.11 2.20 -13.04
CA TYR A 20 2.11 1.97 -12.00
C TYR A 20 1.60 3.28 -11.41
N GLU A 21 2.52 4.18 -11.05
CA GLU A 21 2.16 5.47 -10.46
C GLU A 21 1.31 6.32 -11.41
N LEU A 22 1.68 6.38 -12.69
CA LEU A 22 0.97 7.18 -13.69
C LEU A 22 -0.37 6.59 -14.11
N HIS A 23 -0.47 5.26 -14.19
CA HIS A 23 -1.66 4.58 -14.68
C HIS A 23 -2.70 4.32 -13.59
N TRP A 24 -2.26 3.82 -12.43
CA TRP A 24 -3.16 3.41 -11.35
C TRP A 24 -3.17 4.38 -10.18
N ALA A 25 -2.06 5.04 -9.84
CA ALA A 25 -1.99 5.86 -8.62
C ALA A 25 -2.39 7.35 -8.81
N THR A 26 -2.08 7.95 -9.96
CA THR A 26 -2.25 9.40 -10.20
C THR A 26 -3.71 9.87 -10.12
N GLY A 27 -4.68 8.96 -10.21
CA GLY A 27 -6.12 9.24 -10.08
C GLY A 27 -6.72 9.05 -8.69
N LEU A 28 -5.95 8.56 -7.71
CA LEU A 28 -6.49 8.08 -6.42
C LEU A 28 -6.83 9.17 -5.40
N GLY A 29 -6.63 10.44 -5.75
CA GLY A 29 -6.90 11.56 -4.86
C GLY A 29 -6.21 11.40 -3.50
N LEU A 30 -6.72 12.07 -2.48
CA LEU A 30 -6.23 12.02 -1.10
C LEU A 30 -7.38 11.84 -0.09
N GLU A 31 -8.56 11.39 -0.54
CA GLU A 31 -9.77 11.34 0.28
C GLU A 31 -9.62 10.45 1.51
N ASP A 32 -8.91 9.32 1.40
CA ASP A 32 -8.57 8.46 2.54
C ASP A 32 -7.62 9.15 3.53
N VAL A 33 -6.64 9.90 3.04
CA VAL A 33 -5.81 10.76 3.89
C VAL A 33 -6.67 11.82 4.57
N GLU A 34 -7.50 12.54 3.83
CA GLU A 34 -8.29 13.66 4.36
C GLU A 34 -9.38 13.23 5.35
N LEU A 35 -10.07 12.13 5.06
CA LEU A 35 -11.25 11.70 5.80
C LEU A 35 -10.95 10.65 6.87
N VAL A 36 -9.85 9.90 6.73
CA VAL A 36 -9.51 8.79 7.63
C VAL A 36 -8.21 9.03 8.37
N TYR A 37 -7.09 9.15 7.66
CA TYR A 37 -5.77 9.12 8.30
C TYR A 37 -5.40 10.44 8.96
N TRP A 38 -5.76 11.59 8.37
CA TRP A 38 -5.45 12.90 8.93
C TRP A 38 -6.17 13.17 10.26
N PRO A 39 -7.51 13.01 10.37
CA PRO A 39 -8.20 13.20 11.64
C PRO A 39 -7.66 12.27 12.74
N ALA A 40 -7.36 11.02 12.38
CA ALA A 40 -6.75 10.05 13.27
C ALA A 40 -5.35 10.49 13.75
N PHE A 41 -4.48 10.91 12.82
CA PHE A 41 -3.15 11.38 13.14
C PHE A 41 -3.19 12.58 14.09
N VAL A 42 -4.01 13.59 13.79
CA VAL A 42 -4.17 14.78 14.65
C VAL A 42 -4.61 14.38 16.05
N GLU A 43 -5.62 13.52 16.17
CA GLU A 43 -6.13 13.07 17.46
C GLU A 43 -5.04 12.31 18.25
N MET A 44 -4.41 11.33 17.62
CA MET A 44 -3.45 10.45 18.28
C MET A 44 -2.16 11.19 18.63
N PHE A 45 -1.63 12.01 17.72
CA PHE A 45 -0.44 12.81 17.96
C PHE A 45 -0.65 13.89 19.03
N SER A 46 -1.85 14.48 19.10
CA SER A 46 -2.18 15.48 20.13
C SER A 46 -2.28 14.86 21.53
N LYS A 47 -2.75 13.62 21.63
CA LYS A 47 -2.87 12.86 22.88
C LYS A 47 -1.58 12.11 23.25
N HIS A 48 -0.60 12.05 22.35
CA HIS A 48 0.65 11.34 22.55
C HIS A 48 1.41 11.89 23.77
N PRO A 49 1.84 11.04 24.72
CA PRO A 49 2.62 11.47 25.87
C PRO A 49 3.88 12.24 25.46
N ARG A 50 4.16 13.35 26.15
CA ARG A 50 5.39 14.14 25.96
C ARG A 50 6.46 13.71 26.95
N ASP A 51 6.68 12.41 27.07
CA ASP A 51 7.62 11.76 27.99
C ASP A 51 9.03 11.57 27.40
N GLY A 52 9.26 12.13 26.21
CA GLY A 52 10.51 12.00 25.46
C GLY A 52 10.48 10.93 24.37
N ARG A 53 9.41 10.12 24.29
CA ARG A 53 9.22 9.16 23.18
C ARG A 53 8.67 9.86 21.93
N GLN A 54 9.20 9.49 20.77
CA GLN A 54 8.67 9.92 19.48
C GLN A 54 7.34 9.23 19.16
N PHE A 55 6.41 9.97 18.55
CA PHE A 55 5.26 9.37 17.91
C PHE A 55 5.73 8.63 16.65
N THR A 56 5.46 7.34 16.56
CA THR A 56 5.93 6.51 15.43
C THR A 56 4.79 6.25 14.46
N PHE A 57 4.93 6.76 13.23
CA PHE A 57 4.00 6.57 12.13
C PHE A 57 4.61 5.63 11.08
N VAL A 58 3.88 4.59 10.69
CA VAL A 58 4.33 3.59 9.70
C VAL A 58 3.32 3.48 8.56
N ASP A 59 3.78 3.62 7.32
CA ASP A 59 3.02 3.40 6.09
C ASP A 59 3.52 2.11 5.41
N ILE A 60 2.74 1.03 5.50
CA ILE A 60 3.03 -0.28 4.89
C ILE A 60 2.60 -0.25 3.43
N GLY A 61 3.48 -0.72 2.54
CA GLY A 61 3.20 -0.70 1.09
C GLY A 61 3.09 0.75 0.61
N THR A 62 4.01 1.60 1.05
CA THR A 62 3.96 3.05 0.85
C THR A 62 3.96 3.45 -0.62
N GLY A 63 4.41 2.55 -1.52
CA GLY A 63 4.48 2.82 -2.94
C GLY A 63 5.33 4.06 -3.23
N GLY A 64 4.80 4.98 -4.03
CA GLY A 64 5.41 6.30 -4.28
C GLY A 64 5.30 7.29 -3.12
N GLY A 65 4.81 6.88 -1.95
CA GLY A 65 4.69 7.72 -0.76
C GLY A 65 3.42 8.58 -0.70
N ARG A 66 2.42 8.34 -1.56
CA ARG A 66 1.23 9.19 -1.72
C ARG A 66 0.54 9.50 -0.39
N ALA A 67 0.29 8.47 0.43
CA ALA A 67 -0.45 8.64 1.70
C ALA A 67 0.37 9.42 2.75
N ILE A 68 1.61 9.01 3.01
CA ILE A 68 2.46 9.65 4.02
C ILE A 68 2.85 11.08 3.62
N LEU A 69 3.19 11.33 2.36
CA LEU A 69 3.51 12.68 1.87
C LEU A 69 2.28 13.57 1.88
N GLY A 70 1.12 13.07 1.43
CA GLY A 70 -0.14 13.82 1.48
C GLY A 70 -0.55 14.19 2.92
N LEU A 71 -0.31 13.31 3.89
CA LEU A 71 -0.56 13.60 5.31
C LEU A 71 0.34 14.72 5.82
N LEU A 72 1.63 14.71 5.47
CA LEU A 72 2.60 15.72 5.91
C LEU A 72 2.38 17.08 5.23
N ASP A 73 2.04 17.09 3.95
CA ASP A 73 1.61 18.30 3.25
C ASP A 73 0.39 18.93 3.91
N LYS A 74 -0.60 18.08 4.26
CA LYS A 74 -1.81 18.53 4.95
C LYS A 74 -1.50 19.13 6.31
N ALA A 75 -0.55 18.56 7.06
CA ALA A 75 -0.06 19.15 8.29
C ALA A 75 0.50 20.57 8.08
N GLY A 76 1.29 20.77 7.02
CA GLY A 76 1.79 22.09 6.65
C GLY A 76 0.67 23.06 6.25
N ALA A 77 -0.27 22.60 5.41
CA ALA A 77 -1.39 23.41 4.94
C ALA A 77 -2.34 23.85 6.07
N GLU A 78 -2.57 22.98 7.06
CA GLU A 78 -3.40 23.28 8.25
C GLU A 78 -2.61 23.95 9.38
N SER A 79 -1.32 24.25 9.16
CA SER A 79 -0.42 24.81 10.18
C SER A 79 -0.39 23.97 11.47
N PHE A 80 -0.52 22.65 11.33
CA PHE A 80 -0.42 21.70 12.44
C PHE A 80 1.06 21.48 12.78
N GLU A 81 1.47 21.89 13.98
CA GLU A 81 2.86 21.81 14.39
C GLU A 81 3.27 20.36 14.73
N ILE A 82 4.31 19.88 14.05
CA ILE A 82 5.03 18.65 14.38
C ILE A 82 6.44 19.06 14.81
N PRO A 83 6.69 19.30 16.12
CA PRO A 83 7.99 19.75 16.59
C PRO A 83 9.13 18.81 16.15
N PRO A 84 10.32 19.33 15.81
CA PRO A 84 11.46 18.50 15.43
C PRO A 84 11.76 17.43 16.47
N GLY A 85 11.89 16.18 16.01
CA GLY A 85 12.17 15.04 16.88
C GLY A 85 11.02 14.60 17.77
N SER A 86 9.79 15.10 17.56
CA SER A 86 8.59 14.62 18.27
C SER A 86 7.88 13.47 17.57
N ALA A 87 8.16 13.24 16.29
CA ALA A 87 7.62 12.16 15.49
C ALA A 87 8.70 11.51 14.62
N GLN A 88 8.50 10.24 14.29
CA GLN A 88 9.24 9.49 13.29
C GLN A 88 8.25 8.97 12.24
N PHE A 89 8.55 9.22 10.97
CA PHE A 89 7.75 8.79 9.83
C PHE A 89 8.51 7.73 9.05
N ILE A 90 7.90 6.57 8.84
CA ILE A 90 8.50 5.42 8.17
C ILE A 90 7.58 5.02 7.02
N GLY A 91 8.08 5.13 5.79
CA GLY A 91 7.45 4.51 4.63
C GLY A 91 8.14 3.20 4.32
N MET A 92 7.40 2.10 4.26
CA MET A 92 7.93 0.77 3.94
C MET A 92 7.33 0.23 2.65
N ASP A 93 8.17 -0.35 1.81
CA ASP A 93 7.74 -1.13 0.64
C ASP A 93 8.63 -2.36 0.48
N ILE A 94 8.10 -3.39 -0.20
CA ILE A 94 8.86 -4.61 -0.53
C ILE A 94 9.74 -4.40 -1.78
N GLU A 95 9.46 -3.35 -2.57
CA GLU A 95 10.14 -3.08 -3.83
C GLU A 95 10.98 -1.80 -3.75
N GLN A 96 12.30 -1.94 -3.91
CA GLN A 96 13.23 -0.82 -3.81
C GLN A 96 12.92 0.30 -4.82
N HIS A 97 12.42 -0.04 -6.00
CA HIS A 97 12.10 0.97 -7.02
C HIS A 97 10.90 1.86 -6.63
N MET A 98 9.98 1.37 -5.80
CA MET A 98 8.91 2.20 -5.22
C MET A 98 9.48 3.15 -4.17
N LEU A 99 10.39 2.67 -3.32
CA LEU A 99 11.07 3.53 -2.34
C LEU A 99 11.93 4.61 -2.99
N ASP A 100 12.63 4.27 -4.08
CA ASP A 100 13.39 5.24 -4.88
C ASP A 100 12.46 6.30 -5.49
N LEU A 101 11.26 5.90 -5.93
CA LEU A 101 10.24 6.82 -6.40
C LEU A 101 9.74 7.72 -5.27
N ALA A 102 9.37 7.16 -4.12
CA ALA A 102 8.90 7.91 -2.95
C ALA A 102 9.93 8.93 -2.45
N ALA A 103 11.21 8.54 -2.39
CA ALA A 103 12.29 9.43 -2.02
C ALA A 103 12.43 10.61 -2.99
N ARG A 104 12.21 10.39 -4.30
CA ARG A 104 12.21 11.48 -5.30
C ARG A 104 10.97 12.36 -5.18
N GLU A 105 9.80 11.77 -4.96
CA GLU A 105 8.57 12.53 -4.76
C GLU A 105 8.67 13.44 -3.53
N ALA A 106 9.22 12.94 -2.41
CA ALA A 106 9.46 13.72 -1.20
C ALA A 106 10.27 15.01 -1.43
N LEU A 107 11.16 15.05 -2.43
CA LEU A 107 11.94 16.26 -2.78
C LEU A 107 11.05 17.40 -3.32
N LYS A 108 9.84 17.09 -3.77
CA LYS A 108 8.85 18.08 -4.25
C LYS A 108 8.07 18.74 -3.11
N HIS A 109 8.24 18.28 -1.88
CA HIS A 109 7.50 18.72 -0.69
C HIS A 109 8.45 19.43 0.30
N PRO A 110 8.91 20.66 0.00
CA PRO A 110 9.84 21.36 0.88
C PRO A 110 9.18 21.69 2.21
N GLY A 111 9.86 21.35 3.32
CA GLY A 111 9.42 21.71 4.68
C GLY A 111 8.63 20.63 5.41
N ILE A 112 8.32 19.49 4.76
CA ILE A 112 7.76 18.35 5.50
C ILE A 112 8.83 17.73 6.43
N PRO A 113 8.41 17.12 7.55
CA PRO A 113 9.29 16.27 8.36
C PRO A 113 9.98 15.17 7.53
N PRO A 114 11.22 14.79 7.86
CA PRO A 114 11.92 13.74 7.13
C PRO A 114 11.22 12.38 7.28
N VAL A 115 11.15 11.65 6.18
CA VAL A 115 10.62 10.27 6.13
C VAL A 115 11.76 9.29 5.96
N THR A 116 11.74 8.20 6.73
CA THR A 116 12.66 7.07 6.57
C THR A 116 12.03 6.05 5.63
N TRP A 117 12.59 5.91 4.43
CA TRP A 117 12.16 4.91 3.45
C TRP A 117 12.88 3.59 3.69
N SER A 118 12.14 2.52 4.01
CA SER A 118 12.70 1.24 4.45
C SER A 118 12.22 0.09 3.56
N LEU A 119 13.17 -0.69 3.04
CA LEU A 119 12.86 -1.96 2.38
C LEU A 119 12.40 -2.98 3.43
N GLY A 120 11.22 -3.56 3.25
CA GLY A 120 10.67 -4.49 4.23
C GLY A 120 9.41 -5.20 3.75
N SER A 121 8.93 -6.15 4.55
CA SER A 121 7.72 -6.91 4.25
C SER A 121 6.67 -6.68 5.33
N ALA A 122 5.41 -6.57 4.94
CA ALA A 122 4.27 -6.60 5.86
C ALA A 122 4.23 -7.90 6.70
N LEU A 123 4.92 -8.95 6.24
CA LEU A 123 5.03 -10.24 6.92
C LEU A 123 6.24 -10.35 7.87
N ALA A 124 7.00 -9.27 8.06
CA ALA A 124 8.19 -9.19 8.90
C ALA A 124 8.40 -7.75 9.41
N LEU A 125 7.35 -7.17 10.02
CA LEU A 125 7.38 -5.79 10.53
C LEU A 125 8.36 -5.63 11.68
N ASP A 126 8.56 -6.68 12.47
CA ASP A 126 9.56 -6.74 13.55
C ASP A 126 11.00 -6.74 13.03
N GLU A 127 11.24 -7.00 11.75
CA GLU A 127 12.56 -6.90 11.12
C GLU A 127 12.86 -5.49 10.59
N LEU A 128 11.88 -4.58 10.59
CA LEU A 128 12.11 -3.19 10.17
C LEU A 128 13.17 -2.53 11.07
N PRO A 129 14.21 -1.88 10.53
CA PRO A 129 15.29 -1.33 11.34
C PRO A 129 14.83 -0.40 12.48
N ALA A 130 13.76 0.36 12.27
CA ALA A 130 13.20 1.26 13.27
C ALA A 130 12.41 0.55 14.39
N LEU A 131 11.97 -0.69 14.18
CA LEU A 131 11.14 -1.47 15.10
C LEU A 131 11.87 -2.72 15.65
N ALA A 132 13.02 -3.07 15.07
CA ALA A 132 13.75 -4.30 15.37
C ALA A 132 14.29 -4.41 16.80
N ASP A 133 14.47 -3.29 17.49
CA ASP A 133 14.95 -3.31 18.88
C ASP A 133 13.84 -3.58 19.92
N GLN A 134 12.59 -3.71 19.46
CA GLN A 134 11.38 -3.93 20.28
C GLN A 134 11.12 -2.88 21.37
N LYS A 135 11.89 -1.79 21.39
CA LYS A 135 11.67 -0.65 22.29
C LYS A 135 10.79 0.39 21.61
N THR A 136 11.00 0.56 20.31
CA THR A 136 10.13 1.39 19.47
C THR A 136 8.91 0.58 19.06
N THR A 137 7.73 1.18 19.22
CA THR A 137 6.45 0.62 18.82
C THR A 137 5.71 1.63 17.96
N ALA A 138 4.86 1.14 17.06
CA ALA A 138 4.09 1.97 16.14
C ALA A 138 2.84 2.52 16.84
N ASP A 139 2.74 3.84 16.90
CA ASP A 139 1.56 4.53 17.43
C ASP A 139 0.46 4.56 16.38
N MET A 140 0.80 4.85 15.13
CA MET A 140 -0.13 4.78 14.01
C MET A 140 0.49 4.01 12.87
N LEU A 141 -0.24 3.03 12.37
CA LEU A 141 0.16 2.24 11.22
C LEU A 141 -0.95 2.25 10.18
N ILE A 142 -0.60 2.47 8.93
CA ILE A 142 -1.55 2.42 7.81
C ILE A 142 -1.09 1.36 6.80
N PHE A 143 -2.04 0.63 6.22
CA PHE A 143 -1.79 -0.24 5.07
C PHE A 143 -2.85 0.09 4.02
N THR A 144 -2.48 0.98 3.11
CA THR A 144 -3.45 1.74 2.30
C THR A 144 -3.76 1.10 0.96
N TYR A 145 -4.80 1.63 0.31
CA TYR A 145 -5.17 1.33 -1.07
C TYR A 145 -5.41 -0.16 -1.33
N GLY A 146 -5.98 -0.85 -0.34
CA GLY A 146 -6.28 -2.27 -0.45
C GLY A 146 -5.06 -3.17 -0.58
N SER A 147 -3.84 -2.69 -0.37
CA SER A 147 -2.60 -3.43 -0.67
C SER A 147 -2.49 -4.77 0.10
N ILE A 148 -3.29 -4.96 1.15
CA ILE A 148 -3.44 -6.24 1.84
C ILE A 148 -3.89 -7.40 0.91
N VAL A 149 -4.54 -7.11 -0.22
CA VAL A 149 -4.91 -8.14 -1.22
C VAL A 149 -3.69 -8.87 -1.78
N HIS A 150 -2.50 -8.29 -1.70
CA HIS A 150 -1.27 -8.95 -2.16
C HIS A 150 -0.74 -10.00 -1.18
N LEU A 151 -1.34 -10.15 0.00
CA LEU A 151 -1.11 -11.29 0.90
C LEU A 151 -1.82 -12.53 0.34
N THR A 152 -1.18 -13.17 -0.64
CA THR A 152 -1.78 -14.23 -1.46
C THR A 152 -1.42 -15.63 -1.03
N GLY A 153 -0.42 -15.81 -0.17
CA GLY A 153 -0.04 -17.10 0.40
C GLY A 153 -0.99 -17.55 1.51
N ASP A 154 -1.04 -18.86 1.73
CA ASP A 154 -1.81 -19.42 2.83
C ASP A 154 -1.13 -19.08 4.17
N GLY A 155 -1.91 -18.61 5.14
CA GLY A 155 -1.40 -18.16 6.44
C GLY A 155 -0.77 -16.76 6.46
N GLU A 156 -0.65 -16.08 5.31
CA GLU A 156 -0.03 -14.75 5.26
C GLU A 156 -0.86 -13.69 5.99
N LEU A 157 -2.19 -13.79 5.97
CA LEU A 157 -3.08 -12.88 6.70
C LEU A 157 -2.87 -13.02 8.22
N GLU A 158 -2.82 -14.24 8.73
CA GLU A 158 -2.55 -14.54 10.14
C GLU A 158 -1.16 -14.07 10.55
N LYS A 159 -0.15 -14.34 9.70
CA LYS A 159 1.21 -13.87 9.93
C LYS A 159 1.27 -12.34 9.96
N PHE A 160 0.59 -11.66 9.04
CA PHE A 160 0.47 -10.21 9.02
C PHE A 160 -0.14 -9.67 10.31
N PHE A 161 -1.27 -10.21 10.78
CA PHE A 161 -1.88 -9.75 12.02
C PHE A 161 -1.00 -10.05 13.26
N SER A 162 -0.29 -11.18 13.27
CA SER A 162 0.71 -11.48 14.31
C SER A 162 1.83 -10.43 14.32
N GLN A 163 2.33 -10.06 13.15
CA GLN A 163 3.36 -9.03 12.98
C GLN A 163 2.86 -7.67 13.44
N LEU A 164 1.63 -7.31 13.05
CA LEU A 164 0.96 -6.08 13.47
C LEU A 164 0.84 -6.00 15.01
N SER A 165 0.40 -7.08 15.65
CA SER A 165 0.33 -7.20 17.11
C SER A 165 1.69 -7.07 17.78
N SER A 166 2.76 -7.56 17.15
CA SER A 166 4.11 -7.48 17.74
C SER A 166 4.66 -6.05 17.79
N VAL A 167 4.31 -5.20 16.82
CA VAL A 167 4.90 -3.86 16.67
C VAL A 167 4.02 -2.71 17.15
N LEU A 168 2.71 -2.89 17.27
CA LEU A 168 1.80 -1.82 17.73
C LEU A 168 2.04 -1.45 19.20
N THR A 169 2.01 -0.15 19.49
CA THR A 169 2.02 0.35 20.87
C THR A 169 0.82 -0.23 21.62
N PRO A 170 1.00 -0.97 22.72
CA PRO A 170 -0.12 -1.51 23.50
C PRO A 170 -1.08 -0.39 23.96
N GLU A 171 -2.37 -0.69 23.93
CA GLU A 171 -3.50 0.17 24.32
C GLU A 171 -3.74 1.43 23.47
N SER A 172 -2.69 2.16 23.08
CA SER A 172 -2.78 3.44 22.37
C SER A 172 -2.52 3.33 20.87
N GLY A 173 -1.77 2.34 20.42
CA GLY A 173 -1.42 2.13 19.03
C GLY A 173 -2.63 1.73 18.19
N ARG A 174 -2.73 2.25 16.97
CA ARG A 174 -3.83 1.94 16.03
C ARG A 174 -3.28 1.57 14.66
N ALA A 175 -3.87 0.54 14.08
CA ALA A 175 -3.61 0.14 12.71
C ALA A 175 -4.85 0.35 11.85
N TYR A 176 -4.71 1.09 10.75
CA TYR A 176 -5.75 1.39 9.78
C TYR A 176 -5.46 0.56 8.53
N ILE A 177 -6.21 -0.52 8.35
CA ILE A 177 -5.99 -1.47 7.27
C ILE A 177 -7.09 -1.31 6.26
N ASP A 178 -6.70 -0.91 5.05
CA ASP A 178 -7.63 -0.66 3.97
C ASP A 178 -7.93 -1.94 3.18
N PHE A 179 -9.21 -2.17 2.91
CA PHE A 179 -9.71 -3.23 2.04
C PHE A 179 -10.53 -2.61 0.92
N VAL A 180 -10.14 -2.87 -0.33
CA VAL A 180 -10.98 -2.54 -1.49
C VAL A 180 -12.23 -3.42 -1.44
N ASP A 181 -13.42 -2.81 -1.53
CA ASP A 181 -14.72 -3.47 -1.35
C ASP A 181 -14.89 -4.66 -2.32
N GLU A 182 -14.32 -4.61 -3.53
CA GLU A 182 -14.34 -5.71 -4.50
C GLU A 182 -13.64 -6.99 -4.01
N PHE A 183 -12.64 -6.83 -3.13
CA PHE A 183 -11.85 -7.93 -2.59
C PHE A 183 -12.22 -8.29 -1.14
N LEU A 184 -13.24 -7.64 -0.58
CA LEU A 184 -13.74 -7.93 0.76
C LEU A 184 -15.14 -8.54 0.67
N VAL A 185 -15.25 -9.84 0.97
CA VAL A 185 -16.53 -10.52 1.08
C VAL A 185 -17.14 -10.20 2.45
N PRO A 186 -18.32 -9.56 2.52
CA PRO A 186 -18.95 -9.17 3.80
C PRO A 186 -19.25 -10.36 4.72
N HIS A 187 -19.52 -10.07 5.99
CA HIS A 187 -19.93 -11.07 7.00
C HIS A 187 -21.04 -11.99 6.49
N GLY A 188 -20.84 -13.31 6.58
CA GLY A 188 -21.80 -14.30 6.09
C GLY A 188 -21.93 -14.40 4.55
N GLY A 189 -21.13 -13.64 3.81
CA GLY A 189 -21.08 -13.69 2.34
C GLY A 189 -20.43 -14.97 1.80
N GLU A 190 -20.91 -15.38 0.63
CA GLU A 190 -20.31 -16.48 -0.13
C GLU A 190 -19.13 -15.98 -0.95
N MET A 191 -18.12 -16.83 -1.11
CA MET A 191 -16.99 -16.51 -1.99
C MET A 191 -17.50 -16.61 -3.44
N PRO A 192 -17.14 -15.67 -4.33
CA PRO A 192 -17.48 -15.78 -5.74
C PRO A 192 -17.00 -17.10 -6.35
N GLU A 193 -17.75 -17.64 -7.30
CA GLU A 193 -17.35 -18.84 -8.03
C GLU A 193 -16.15 -18.56 -8.95
N SER A 194 -15.31 -19.59 -9.12
CA SER A 194 -14.20 -19.56 -10.08
C SER A 194 -14.73 -19.38 -11.51
N ARG A 195 -14.23 -18.37 -12.22
CA ARG A 195 -14.64 -18.07 -13.59
C ARG A 195 -13.58 -17.27 -14.34
N ASP A 196 -13.57 -17.43 -15.65
CA ASP A 196 -12.95 -16.44 -16.53
C ASP A 196 -13.79 -15.15 -16.44
N ALA A 197 -13.13 -14.05 -16.13
CA ALA A 197 -13.75 -12.74 -15.94
C ALA A 197 -13.13 -11.69 -16.87
N PHE A 198 -12.35 -12.12 -17.87
CA PHE A 198 -11.65 -11.20 -18.76
C PHE A 198 -12.61 -10.31 -19.55
N SER A 199 -13.78 -10.83 -19.94
CA SER A 199 -14.83 -10.07 -20.63
C SER A 199 -15.48 -8.99 -19.77
N ASP A 200 -15.29 -9.05 -18.46
CA ASP A 200 -15.95 -8.15 -17.51
C ASP A 200 -15.08 -6.94 -17.17
N LEU A 201 -13.80 -6.98 -17.55
CA LEU A 201 -12.89 -5.87 -17.35
C LEU A 201 -13.34 -4.67 -18.20
N PRO A 202 -13.27 -3.45 -17.64
CA PRO A 202 -13.54 -2.25 -18.41
C PRO A 202 -12.40 -2.04 -19.44
N VAL A 203 -12.68 -1.28 -20.50
CA VAL A 203 -11.76 -1.14 -21.65
C VAL A 203 -10.41 -0.55 -21.23
N GLU A 204 -10.42 0.40 -20.29
CA GLU A 204 -9.24 1.00 -19.69
C GLU A 204 -8.35 0.00 -18.94
N SER A 205 -8.91 -1.11 -18.45
CA SER A 205 -8.15 -2.20 -17.81
C SER A 205 -7.65 -3.24 -18.83
N LEU A 206 -8.09 -3.18 -20.09
CA LEU A 206 -7.61 -4.09 -21.15
C LEU A 206 -6.34 -3.56 -21.80
N THR A 207 -6.30 -2.25 -22.08
CA THR A 207 -5.14 -1.62 -22.72
C THR A 207 -4.96 -0.20 -22.23
N ALA A 208 -3.71 0.23 -22.09
CA ALA A 208 -3.39 1.61 -21.76
C ALA A 208 -2.14 2.08 -22.51
N GLU A 209 -2.11 3.36 -22.88
CA GLU A 209 -0.89 4.06 -23.30
C GLU A 209 -0.67 5.27 -22.42
N VAL A 210 0.50 5.34 -21.77
CA VAL A 210 0.82 6.40 -20.81
C VAL A 210 2.20 6.94 -21.12
N LYS A 211 2.34 8.27 -21.22
CA LYS A 211 3.65 8.89 -21.46
C LYS A 211 4.44 8.99 -20.17
N SER A 212 5.72 8.59 -20.22
CA SER A 212 6.63 8.77 -19.08
C SER A 212 6.85 10.26 -18.82
N ILE A 213 6.87 10.63 -17.54
CA ILE A 213 7.24 11.97 -17.07
C ILE A 213 8.74 12.01 -16.80
N GLN A 214 9.28 10.93 -16.23
CA GLN A 214 10.68 10.78 -15.82
C GLN A 214 11.63 10.64 -17.01
N TRP A 215 11.22 9.95 -18.07
CA TRP A 215 12.01 9.74 -19.29
C TRP A 215 11.27 10.25 -20.52
N PRO A 216 11.38 11.56 -20.84
CA PRO A 216 10.77 12.12 -22.03
C PRO A 216 11.13 11.35 -23.30
N GLY A 217 10.12 11.02 -24.10
CA GLY A 217 10.27 10.19 -25.30
C GLY A 217 10.14 8.68 -25.05
N ILE A 218 9.72 8.27 -23.84
CA ILE A 218 9.25 6.92 -23.52
C ILE A 218 7.73 6.94 -23.37
N THR A 219 7.06 5.98 -24.01
CA THR A 219 5.64 5.67 -23.82
C THR A 219 5.50 4.26 -23.26
N TYR A 220 4.72 4.11 -22.20
CA TYR A 220 4.31 2.83 -21.65
C TYR A 220 3.09 2.29 -22.40
N GLN A 221 3.11 1.02 -22.73
CA GLN A 221 2.01 0.31 -23.37
C GLN A 221 1.63 -0.92 -22.54
N MET A 222 0.38 -0.97 -22.09
CA MET A 222 -0.19 -2.08 -21.35
C MET A 222 -1.16 -2.88 -22.21
N GLU A 223 -1.12 -4.19 -22.04
CA GLU A 223 -2.10 -5.14 -22.57
C GLU A 223 -2.41 -6.18 -21.48
N THR A 224 -3.67 -6.29 -21.07
CA THR A 224 -4.12 -7.38 -20.19
C THR A 224 -4.40 -8.60 -21.07
N LEU A 225 -3.69 -9.68 -20.79
CA LEU A 225 -3.71 -10.94 -21.55
C LEU A 225 -4.76 -11.92 -21.00
N GLY A 226 -5.14 -11.76 -19.73
CA GLY A 226 -6.16 -12.58 -19.11
C GLY A 226 -6.53 -12.10 -17.72
N PHE A 227 -7.75 -12.43 -17.30
CA PHE A 227 -8.23 -12.17 -15.95
C PHE A 227 -9.20 -13.26 -15.53
N ALA A 228 -8.91 -13.90 -14.40
CA ALA A 228 -9.73 -14.98 -13.88
C ALA A 228 -9.88 -14.87 -12.37
N THR A 229 -11.04 -15.28 -11.88
CA THR A 229 -11.22 -15.62 -10.47
C THR A 229 -11.01 -17.12 -10.31
N VAL A 230 -10.11 -17.50 -9.42
CA VAL A 230 -9.83 -18.88 -9.05
C VAL A 230 -9.88 -18.98 -7.52
N ASP A 231 -10.94 -19.61 -7.02
CA ASP A 231 -11.27 -19.72 -5.61
C ASP A 231 -11.35 -18.33 -4.97
N ASN A 232 -10.45 -18.01 -4.05
CA ASN A 232 -10.37 -16.71 -3.39
C ASN A 232 -9.31 -15.78 -4.00
N LEU A 233 -8.80 -16.07 -5.20
CA LEU A 233 -7.83 -15.23 -5.89
C LEU A 233 -8.43 -14.63 -7.16
N SER A 234 -8.22 -13.34 -7.38
CA SER A 234 -8.21 -12.75 -8.72
C SER A 234 -6.80 -12.85 -9.28
N VAL A 235 -6.68 -13.35 -10.50
CA VAL A 235 -5.42 -13.52 -11.20
C VAL A 235 -5.47 -12.71 -12.48
N MET A 236 -4.59 -11.73 -12.60
CA MET A 236 -4.47 -10.86 -13.77
C MET A 236 -3.12 -11.11 -14.45
N ASP A 237 -3.14 -11.31 -15.77
CA ASP A 237 -1.92 -11.41 -16.57
C ASP A 237 -1.82 -10.18 -17.44
N THR A 238 -0.77 -9.38 -17.26
CA THR A 238 -0.60 -8.08 -17.90
C THR A 238 0.78 -7.98 -18.50
N ARG A 239 0.85 -7.58 -19.76
CA ARG A 239 2.09 -7.18 -20.41
C ARG A 239 2.23 -5.67 -20.38
N VAL A 240 3.36 -5.19 -19.89
CA VAL A 240 3.73 -3.77 -19.91
C VAL A 240 5.04 -3.61 -20.68
N ARG A 241 5.06 -2.67 -21.63
CA ARG A 241 6.23 -2.32 -22.44
C ARG A 241 6.58 -0.85 -22.27
N ALA A 242 7.84 -0.55 -22.01
CA ALA A 242 8.40 0.78 -22.19
C ALA A 242 8.95 0.88 -23.61
N VAL A 243 8.42 1.81 -24.41
CA VAL A 243 8.73 1.95 -25.84
C VAL A 243 9.29 3.33 -26.11
N ARG A 244 10.36 3.41 -26.90
CA ARG A 244 10.93 4.67 -27.35
C ARG A 244 10.06 5.27 -28.46
N ASP A 245 9.66 6.53 -28.30
CA ASP A 245 8.74 7.19 -29.24
C ASP A 245 9.36 7.38 -30.64
N ALA A 246 10.66 7.65 -30.68
CA ALA A 246 11.38 8.03 -31.90
C ALA A 246 11.42 6.92 -32.97
N ASP A 247 11.60 5.67 -32.53
CA ASP A 247 11.82 4.51 -33.42
C ASP A 247 10.92 3.31 -33.08
N LYS A 248 10.05 3.45 -32.07
CA LYS A 248 9.17 2.40 -31.56
C LYS A 248 9.91 1.14 -31.08
N SER A 249 11.21 1.27 -30.75
CA SER A 249 11.97 0.19 -30.13
C SER A 249 11.50 -0.05 -28.70
N VAL A 250 11.37 -1.32 -28.33
CA VAL A 250 11.04 -1.74 -26.96
C VAL A 250 12.30 -1.61 -26.11
N VAL A 251 12.24 -0.75 -25.09
CA VAL A 251 13.30 -0.56 -24.09
C VAL A 251 13.19 -1.60 -23.00
N GLU A 252 11.96 -1.94 -22.60
CA GLU A 252 11.67 -2.98 -21.62
C GLU A 252 10.30 -3.61 -21.93
N SER A 253 10.16 -4.92 -21.68
CA SER A 253 8.90 -5.66 -21.79
C SER A 253 8.81 -6.65 -20.64
N ASN A 254 7.77 -6.53 -19.83
CA ASN A 254 7.49 -7.47 -18.74
C ASN A 254 6.09 -8.05 -18.93
N THR A 255 5.97 -9.35 -18.70
CA THR A 255 4.69 -10.03 -18.54
C THR A 255 4.56 -10.35 -17.05
N VAL A 256 3.58 -9.74 -16.39
CA VAL A 256 3.37 -9.82 -14.95
C VAL A 256 2.08 -10.58 -14.67
N LYS A 257 2.19 -11.59 -13.82
CA LYS A 257 1.04 -12.33 -13.31
C LYS A 257 0.74 -11.89 -11.90
N GLU A 258 -0.22 -10.98 -11.76
CA GLU A 258 -0.67 -10.47 -10.48
C GLU A 258 -1.69 -11.42 -9.84
N ARG A 259 -1.63 -11.46 -8.52
CA ARG A 259 -2.58 -12.19 -7.69
C ARG A 259 -3.07 -11.26 -6.60
N MET A 260 -4.38 -11.20 -6.46
CA MET A 260 -5.07 -10.42 -5.45
C MET A 260 -6.03 -11.33 -4.71
N ARG A 261 -5.86 -11.47 -3.41
CA ARG A 261 -6.67 -12.32 -2.55
C ARG A 261 -7.93 -11.59 -2.12
N ARG A 262 -9.06 -12.26 -2.29
CA ARG A 262 -10.32 -11.92 -1.67
C ARG A 262 -10.34 -12.46 -0.25
N PHE A 263 -10.68 -11.58 0.69
CA PHE A 263 -10.81 -11.93 2.09
C PHE A 263 -12.27 -11.99 2.47
N LYS A 264 -12.65 -13.04 3.22
CA LYS A 264 -13.89 -12.99 3.98
C LYS A 264 -13.66 -12.14 5.21
N GLU A 265 -14.58 -11.23 5.47
CA GLU A 265 -14.55 -10.41 6.67
C GLU A 265 -14.44 -11.25 7.94
N ASP A 266 -15.15 -12.38 7.98
CA ASP A 266 -15.12 -13.35 9.10
C ASP A 266 -13.72 -13.90 9.35
N HIS A 267 -12.98 -14.17 8.27
CA HIS A 267 -11.61 -14.65 8.34
C HIS A 267 -10.66 -13.54 8.80
N VAL A 268 -10.84 -12.31 8.31
CA VAL A 268 -10.09 -11.13 8.78
C VAL A 268 -10.27 -10.93 10.28
N GLN A 269 -11.52 -10.94 10.76
CA GLN A 269 -11.81 -10.79 12.19
C GLN A 269 -11.21 -11.93 13.00
N ALA A 270 -11.41 -13.18 12.60
CA ALA A 270 -10.86 -14.34 13.30
C ALA A 270 -9.32 -14.32 13.37
N ALA A 271 -8.66 -13.99 12.26
CA ALA A 271 -7.19 -13.88 12.19
C ALA A 271 -6.67 -12.76 13.09
N SER A 272 -7.32 -11.58 13.08
CA SER A 272 -6.95 -10.47 13.96
C SER A 272 -7.12 -10.81 15.45
N GLN A 273 -8.22 -11.47 15.81
CA GLN A 273 -8.49 -11.89 17.19
C GLN A 273 -7.49 -12.93 17.68
N ALA A 274 -7.13 -13.89 16.82
CA ALA A 274 -6.12 -14.89 17.11
C ALA A 274 -4.73 -14.27 17.35
N ALA A 275 -4.44 -13.13 16.71
CA ALA A 275 -3.22 -12.34 16.95
C ALA A 275 -3.31 -11.44 18.20
N GLY A 276 -4.42 -11.46 18.94
CA GLY A 276 -4.64 -10.62 20.11
C GLY A 276 -5.01 -9.17 19.77
N LEU A 277 -5.48 -8.90 18.56
CA LEU A 277 -5.97 -7.58 18.16
C LEU A 277 -7.49 -7.49 18.33
N MET A 278 -7.98 -6.30 18.64
CA MET A 278 -9.41 -5.99 18.65
C MET A 278 -9.74 -5.00 17.54
N LEU A 279 -10.83 -5.26 16.83
CA LEU A 279 -11.41 -4.33 15.87
C LEU A 279 -12.20 -3.25 16.63
N LEU A 280 -11.78 -1.99 16.53
CA LEU A 280 -12.44 -0.86 17.19
C LEU A 280 -13.58 -0.31 16.35
N GLU A 281 -13.33 -0.11 15.07
CA GLU A 281 -14.29 0.48 14.16
C GLU A 281 -13.98 0.08 12.72
N LYS A 282 -14.99 0.27 11.88
CA LYS A 282 -14.86 0.22 10.43
C LYS A 282 -15.31 1.55 9.86
N LYS A 283 -14.44 2.17 9.08
CA LYS A 283 -14.75 3.40 8.36
C LYS A 283 -14.95 3.06 6.89
N ARG A 284 -15.84 3.79 6.22
CA ARG A 284 -16.00 3.70 4.77
C ARG A 284 -15.38 4.93 4.13
N CYS A 285 -14.57 4.73 3.10
CA CYS A 285 -13.98 5.79 2.30
C CYS A 285 -14.03 5.38 0.83
N ASN A 286 -14.84 6.04 0.00
CA ASN A 286 -15.01 5.65 -1.40
C ASN A 286 -15.39 4.15 -1.58
N GLN A 287 -14.63 3.43 -2.40
CA GLN A 287 -14.78 1.99 -2.67
C GLN A 287 -14.00 1.12 -1.68
N ASN A 288 -13.61 1.70 -0.54
CA ASN A 288 -12.73 1.10 0.43
C ASN A 288 -13.39 1.05 1.82
N SER A 289 -13.10 -0.03 2.52
CA SER A 289 -13.48 -0.27 3.91
C SER A 289 -12.21 -0.32 4.77
N VAL A 290 -12.02 0.69 5.62
CA VAL A 290 -10.84 0.81 6.51
C VAL A 290 -11.17 0.23 7.87
N PHE A 291 -10.44 -0.83 8.25
CA PHE A 291 -10.60 -1.52 9.52
C PHE A 291 -9.57 -0.97 10.51
N VAL A 292 -10.04 -0.52 11.67
CA VAL A 292 -9.18 0.06 12.70
C VAL A 292 -8.97 -0.95 13.81
N PHE A 293 -7.74 -1.46 13.92
CA PHE A 293 -7.35 -2.42 14.94
C PHE A 293 -6.53 -1.76 16.04
N HIS A 294 -6.62 -2.32 17.24
CA HIS A 294 -5.69 -2.01 18.31
C HIS A 294 -5.29 -3.26 19.10
N LYS A 295 -4.17 -3.15 19.79
CA LYS A 295 -3.68 -4.16 20.72
C LYS A 295 -4.14 -3.80 22.15
N PRO A 296 -4.93 -4.63 22.85
CA PRO A 296 -5.16 -4.50 24.28
C PRO A 296 -3.88 -4.82 25.09
N LEU A 297 -3.95 -4.67 26.42
CA LEU A 297 -2.89 -5.07 27.36
C LEU A 297 -2.50 -6.55 27.24
#